data_AF-A0A2V5WYG2-F1
#
_entry.id   AF-A0A2V5WYG2-F1
#
_cell.length_a   1.000
_cell.length_b   1.000
_cell.length_c   1.000
_cell.angle_alpha   90.00
_cell.angle_beta   90.00
_cell.angle_gamma   90.00
#
_symmetry.space_group_name_H-M   'P 1'
#
loop_
_entity.id
_entity.type
_entity.pdbx_description
1 polymer ?
#
loop_
_entity_poly.entity_id
_entity_poly.type
_entity_poly.pdbx_seq_one_letter_code
_entity_poly.pdbx_strand_id
1 'polypeptide(L)' 'MNENEIAKQILDPAFVIHTKLGPGVFESVYQVVLAHELREKGLMVERCESLCAL' A
#
# COMPACT_ATOMS: atom_id res chain seq x y z
N MET A 1 -10.14 -15.99 4.30
CA MET A 1 -9.70 -15.03 3.25
C MET A 1 -8.77 -15.79 2.33
N ASN A 2 -8.91 -15.65 1.01
CA ASN A 2 -8.01 -16.29 0.04
C ASN A 2 -7.03 -15.25 -0.53
N GLU A 3 -5.94 -15.70 -1.17
CA GLU A 3 -4.87 -14.83 -1.69
C GLU A 3 -5.42 -13.73 -2.61
N ASN A 4 -6.38 -14.05 -3.47
CA ASN A 4 -7.02 -13.08 -4.37
C ASN A 4 -7.78 -11.98 -3.64
N GLU A 5 -8.41 -12.29 -2.50
CA GLU A 5 -9.13 -11.30 -1.71
C GLU A 5 -8.15 -10.34 -1.03
N ILE A 6 -7.01 -10.85 -0.57
CA ILE A 6 -5.93 -10.03 0.01
C ILE A 6 -5.35 -9.12 -1.07
N ALA A 7 -5.02 -9.68 -2.24
CA ALA A 7 -4.50 -8.94 -3.37
C ALA A 7 -5.44 -7.80 -3.77
N LYS A 8 -6.75 -8.07 -3.84
CA LYS A 8 -7.75 -7.04 -4.16
C LYS A 8 -7.77 -5.91 -3.13
N GLN A 9 -7.74 -6.25 -1.83
CA GLN A 9 -7.72 -5.24 -0.77
C GLN A 9 -6.48 -4.34 -0.78
N ILE A 10 -5.36 -4.82 -1.32
CA ILE A 10 -4.11 -4.06 -1.49
C ILE A 10 -4.11 -3.25 -2.79
N LEU A 11 -4.51 -3.88 -3.90
CA LEU A 11 -4.43 -3.27 -5.23
C LEU A 11 -5.44 -2.14 -5.41
N ASP A 12 -6.68 -2.29 -4.93
CA ASP A 12 -7.71 -1.25 -5.06
C ASP A 12 -7.24 0.11 -4.52
N PRO A 13 -6.78 0.25 -3.25
CA PRO A 13 -6.26 1.51 -2.75
C PRO A 13 -4.96 1.94 -3.44
N ALA A 14 -4.06 1.00 -3.79
CA ALA A 14 -2.82 1.32 -4.50
C ALA A 14 -3.07 1.99 -5.86
N PHE A 15 -4.05 1.51 -6.63
CA PHE A 15 -4.45 2.13 -7.90
C PHE A 15 -5.03 3.53 -7.71
N VAL A 16 -5.88 3.72 -6.68
CA VAL A 16 -6.45 5.03 -6.36
C VAL A 16 -5.36 6.02 -5.97
N ILE A 17 -4.42 5.60 -5.12
CA ILE A 17 -3.29 6.42 -4.69
C ILE A 17 -2.43 6.79 -5.90
N HIS A 18 -2.08 5.83 -6.75
CA HIS A 18 -1.26 6.07 -7.94
C HIS A 18 -1.91 7.05 -8.92
N THR A 19 -3.22 6.91 -9.13
CA THR A 19 -3.98 7.78 -10.03
C THR A 19 -4.12 9.20 -9.47
N LYS A 20 -4.28 9.34 -8.14
CA LYS A 20 -4.45 10.65 -7.48
C LYS A 20 -3.14 11.41 -7.30
N LEU A 21 -2.08 10.72 -6.85
CA LEU A 21 -0.77 11.31 -6.59
C LEU A 21 0.04 11.49 -7.87
N GLY A 22 -0.23 10.68 -8.88
CA GLY A 22 0.48 10.72 -10.15
C GLY A 22 1.88 10.09 -10.10
N PRO A 23 2.51 9.95 -11.28
CA PRO A 23 3.89 9.48 -11.39
C PRO A 23 4.86 10.54 -10.83
N GLY A 24 5.89 10.11 -10.09
CA GLY A 24 6.94 10.99 -9.56
C GLY A 24 6.90 11.28 -8.06
N VAL A 25 6.00 10.65 -7.32
CA VAL A 25 5.98 10.73 -5.85
C VAL A 25 6.96 9.73 -5.23
N PHE A 26 7.62 10.15 -4.14
CA PHE A 26 8.57 9.30 -3.41
C PHE A 26 7.92 8.02 -2.88
N GLU A 27 8.67 6.93 -2.93
CA GLU A 27 8.24 5.63 -2.40
C GLU A 27 7.78 5.73 -0.94
N SER A 28 8.51 6.48 -0.10
CA SER A 28 8.15 6.69 1.30
C SER A 28 6.75 7.28 1.48
N VAL A 29 6.31 8.16 0.58
CA VAL A 29 4.97 8.75 0.59
C VAL A 29 3.94 7.70 0.18
N TYR A 30 4.20 6.92 -0.87
CA TYR A 30 3.33 5.80 -1.25
C TYR A 30 3.12 4.82 -0.10
N GLN A 31 4.20 4.43 0.58
CA GLN A 31 4.14 3.51 1.71
C GLN A 31 3.36 4.08 2.89
N VAL A 32 3.53 5.36 3.22
CA VAL A 32 2.77 6.02 4.30
C VAL A 32 1.28 6.00 3.98
N VAL A 33 0.90 6.43 2.79
CA VAL A 33 -0.51 6.56 2.40
C VAL A 33 -1.17 5.19 2.27
N LEU A 34 -0.51 4.22 1.61
CA LEU A 34 -1.05 2.87 1.46
C LEU A 34 -1.16 2.15 2.81
N ALA A 35 -0.16 2.26 3.68
CA ALA A 35 -0.24 1.66 5.01
C ALA A 35 -1.35 2.28 5.86
N HIS A 36 -1.62 3.58 5.72
CA HIS A 36 -2.75 4.22 6.38
C HIS A 36 -4.08 3.63 5.89
N GLU A 37 -4.32 3.61 4.58
CA GLU A 37 -5.55 3.08 3.98
C GLU A 37 -5.81 1.60 4.34
N LEU A 38 -4.76 0.78 4.34
CA LEU A 38 -4.89 -0.64 4.68
C LEU A 38 -5.16 -0.85 6.18
N ARG A 39 -4.55 -0.03 7.05
CA ARG A 39 -4.84 -0.07 8.50
C ARG A 39 -6.26 0.37 8.81
N GLU A 40 -6.80 1.36 8.09
CA GLU A 40 -8.21 1.76 8.22
C GLU A 40 -9.17 0.63 7.80
N LYS A 41 -8.76 -0.23 6.86
CA LYS A 41 -9.47 -1.46 6.50
C LYS A 41 -9.31 -2.61 7.51
N GLY A 42 -8.59 -2.38 8.62
CA GLY A 42 -8.36 -3.36 9.69
C GLY A 42 -7.20 -4.33 9.41
N LEU A 43 -6.37 -4.07 8.40
CA LEU A 43 -5.20 -4.90 8.10
C LEU A 43 -4.01 -4.49 8.96
N MET A 44 -3.29 -5.49 9.46
CA MET A 44 -1.99 -5.27 10.10
C MET A 44 -0.93 -5.06 9.01
N VAL A 45 -0.40 -3.85 8.93
CA VAL A 45 0.58 -3.47 7.91
C VAL A 45 1.84 -2.93 8.57
N GLU A 46 2.96 -3.59 8.28
CA GLU A 46 4.30 -3.10 8.57
C GLU A 46 4.85 -2.37 7.35
N ARG A 47 5.47 -1.21 7.58
CA ARG A 47 6.14 -0.47 6.51
C ARG A 47 7.60 -0.91 6.47
N CYS A 48 8.01 -1.45 5.34
CA CYS A 48 9.40 -1.81 5.10
C CYS A 48 10.10 -0.63 4.41
N GLU A 49 11.12 -0.03 5.01
CA GLU A 49 11.89 1.03 4.34
C GLU A 49 12.75 0.42 3.23
N SER A 50 12.19 0.39 2.01
CA SER A 50 12.81 0.09 0.70
C SER A 50 13.55 -1.26 0.52
N LEU A 51 14.07 -1.87 1.58
CA LEU A 51 14.91 -3.05 1.55
C LEU A 51 15.14 -3.55 2.99
N CYS A 52 14.19 -4.28 3.60
CA CYS A 52 14.68 -5.31 4.51
C CYS A 52 15.39 -6.33 3.62
N ALA A 53 16.70 -6.39 3.84
CA ALA A 53 17.68 -7.24 3.20
C ALA A 53 17.15 -8.63 2.83
N LEU A 54 17.70 -9.17 1.74
CA LEU A 54 17.81 -10.61 1.50
C LEU A 54 17.81 -11.44 2.80
#